data_AF-A0A1S3YFI7-F1
#
_entry.id   AF-A0A1S3YFI7-F1
#
_cell.length_a   1.000
_cell.length_b   1.000
_cell.length_c   1.000
_cell.angle_alpha   90.00
_cell.angle_beta   90.00
_cell.angle_gamma   90.00
#
_symmetry.space_group_name_H-M   'P 1'
#
loop_
_entity.id
_entity.type
_entity.pdbx_description
1 polymer ?
#
loop_
_entity_poly.entity_id
_entity_poly.type
_entity_poly.pdbx_seq_one_letter_code
_entity_poly.pdbx_strand_id
1 'polypeptide(L)'
;MLDDHQREKHAIGFIAVRSSTQGFDFRSFRKGKMEKMKNILKPKPNPQQLLRDWQRRLRQECRNIERQIRDIQREEKNVEKSIKEAAKRNDMGSAKALAKELVRSKITVNRLYENKAQLNSISMHSWTNAPLCEQ
;
A
#
# COMPACT_ATOMS: atom_id res chain seq x y z
N MET A 1 31.14 17.22 29.43
CA MET A 1 31.88 18.38 28.90
C MET A 1 33.19 17.83 28.37
N LEU A 2 33.27 17.59 27.07
CA LEU A 2 34.49 17.14 26.39
C LEU A 2 34.70 18.14 25.27
N ASP A 3 35.50 19.16 25.59
CA ASP A 3 36.01 20.12 24.62
C ASP A 3 37.12 19.44 23.83
N ASP A 4 36.78 19.20 22.57
CA ASP A 4 37.33 19.89 21.42
C ASP A 4 38.85 20.14 21.31
N HIS A 5 39.24 20.04 20.04
CA HIS A 5 40.43 20.62 19.45
C HIS A 5 41.75 19.94 19.83
N GLN A 6 42.24 19.13 18.89
CA GLN A 6 43.24 19.60 17.94
C GLN A 6 44.55 19.94 18.65
N ARG A 7 45.62 19.29 18.22
CA ARG A 7 46.37 19.85 17.09
C ARG A 7 47.68 19.08 16.96
N GLU A 8 47.83 18.42 15.81
CA GLU A 8 49.08 18.40 15.04
C GLU A 8 50.25 17.52 15.59
N LYS A 9 51.09 16.84 14.80
CA LYS A 9 51.56 17.05 13.43
C LYS A 9 52.46 15.86 13.04
N HIS A 10 52.38 15.46 11.76
CA HIS A 10 53.45 14.89 10.92
C HIS A 10 53.81 13.41 11.15
N ALA A 11 53.99 12.54 10.15
CA ALA A 11 54.14 12.66 8.70
C ALA A 11 53.66 11.32 8.06
N ILE A 12 52.90 11.31 6.96
CA ILE A 12 53.41 11.20 5.56
C ILE A 12 54.50 10.12 5.47
N GLY A 13 54.38 8.99 4.76
CA GLY A 13 53.55 8.55 3.64
C GLY A 13 54.45 7.72 2.71
N PHE A 14 54.07 6.51 2.29
CA PHE A 14 54.27 5.96 0.93
C PHE A 14 53.92 4.46 0.77
N ILE A 15 52.94 4.22 -0.12
CA ILE A 15 52.89 3.22 -1.22
C ILE A 15 52.83 1.71 -0.91
N ALA A 16 51.68 1.10 -1.26
CA ALA A 16 51.62 0.16 -2.40
C ALA A 16 50.18 -0.04 -2.94
N VAL A 17 50.01 0.43 -4.17
CA VAL A 17 49.02 0.12 -5.22
C VAL A 17 48.39 -1.30 -5.18
N ARG A 18 47.05 -1.40 -5.29
CA ARG A 18 46.36 -2.18 -6.35
C ARG A 18 44.82 -2.19 -6.21
N SER A 19 44.16 -1.74 -7.29
CA SER A 19 42.98 -2.37 -7.93
C SER A 19 41.67 -2.41 -7.13
N SER A 20 40.71 -1.51 -7.39
CA SER A 20 39.75 -1.63 -8.50
C SER A 20 39.20 -3.04 -8.69
N THR A 21 38.12 -3.35 -7.98
CA THR A 21 37.00 -4.17 -8.48
C THR A 21 35.80 -3.98 -7.53
N GLN A 22 35.07 -2.88 -7.71
CA GLN A 22 33.62 -2.97 -7.48
C GLN A 22 33.11 -3.93 -8.55
N GLY A 23 32.90 -5.19 -8.14
CA GLY A 23 32.20 -6.16 -8.98
C GLY A 23 30.80 -5.65 -9.21
N PHE A 24 30.59 -4.95 -10.33
CA PHE A 24 29.27 -4.72 -10.89
C PHE A 24 28.69 -6.11 -11.15
N ASP A 25 27.71 -6.51 -10.34
CA ASP A 25 27.06 -7.81 -10.46
C ASP A 25 26.37 -7.92 -11.84
N PHE A 26 27.10 -8.48 -12.80
CA PHE A 26 26.66 -8.66 -14.17
C PHE A 26 25.48 -9.64 -14.28
N ARG A 27 25.27 -10.51 -13.28
CA ARG A 27 24.08 -11.38 -13.20
C ARG A 27 22.82 -10.57 -12.88
N SER A 28 22.90 -9.55 -12.02
CA SER A 28 21.80 -8.61 -11.77
C SER A 28 21.47 -7.73 -12.97
N PHE A 29 22.48 -7.26 -13.70
CA PHE A 29 22.27 -6.44 -14.90
C PHE A 29 21.66 -7.23 -16.07
N ARG A 30 22.06 -8.49 -16.26
CA ARG A 30 21.50 -9.38 -17.29
C ARG A 30 20.04 -9.77 -16.97
N LYS A 31 19.67 -9.97 -15.70
CA LYS A 31 18.26 -10.16 -15.30
C LYS A 31 17.41 -8.93 -15.60
N GLY A 32 17.88 -7.72 -15.24
CA GLY A 32 17.14 -6.47 -15.45
C GLY A 32 16.90 -6.09 -16.91
N LYS A 33 17.83 -6.41 -17.84
CA LYS A 33 17.65 -6.18 -19.28
C LYS A 33 16.70 -7.18 -19.95
N MET A 34 16.70 -8.44 -19.50
CA MET A 34 15.81 -9.49 -20.03
C MET A 34 14.35 -9.29 -19.59
N GLU A 35 14.10 -8.70 -18.41
CA GLU A 35 12.76 -8.27 -17.96
C GLU A 35 12.18 -7.15 -18.84
N LYS A 36 13.01 -6.15 -19.17
CA LYS A 36 12.63 -5.01 -20.04
C LYS A 36 12.36 -5.45 -21.48
N MET A 37 13.18 -6.34 -22.03
CA MET A 37 12.99 -6.85 -23.40
C MET A 37 11.77 -7.78 -23.53
N LYS A 38 11.38 -8.49 -22.46
CA LYS A 38 10.12 -9.27 -22.41
C LYS A 38 8.85 -8.41 -22.32
N ASN A 39 8.93 -7.15 -21.91
CA ASN A 39 7.78 -6.24 -21.86
C ASN A 39 7.57 -5.44 -23.17
N ILE A 40 8.58 -5.36 -24.03
CA ILE A 40 8.50 -4.66 -25.33
C ILE A 40 7.92 -5.58 -26.41
N LEU A 41 8.05 -6.90 -26.26
CA LEU A 41 7.59 -7.90 -27.23
C LEU A 41 6.35 -8.68 -26.76
N LYS A 42 5.44 -8.04 -26.01
CA LYS A 42 4.15 -8.67 -25.68
C LYS A 42 3.14 -8.34 -26.79
N PRO A 43 2.56 -9.33 -27.49
CA PRO A 43 1.39 -9.07 -28.31
C PRO A 43 0.31 -8.42 -27.42
N LYS A 44 -0.49 -7.50 -27.99
CA LYS A 44 -1.62 -6.87 -27.28
C LYS A 44 -2.33 -7.95 -26.45
N PRO A 45 -2.52 -7.74 -25.12
CA PRO A 45 -3.11 -8.76 -24.27
C PRO A 45 -4.43 -9.20 -24.90
N ASN A 46 -4.60 -10.51 -25.10
CA ASN A 46 -5.83 -11.07 -25.61
C ASN A 46 -6.99 -10.50 -24.75
N PRO A 47 -8.09 -10.00 -25.35
CA PRO A 47 -9.22 -9.43 -24.61
C PRO A 47 -9.70 -10.34 -23.45
N GLN A 48 -9.58 -11.66 -23.62
CA GLN A 48 -9.88 -12.64 -22.57
C GLN A 48 -8.92 -12.56 -21.37
N GLN A 49 -7.64 -12.32 -21.60
CA GLN A 49 -6.64 -12.16 -20.54
C GLN A 49 -6.86 -10.85 -19.77
N LEU A 50 -7.20 -9.77 -20.49
CA LEU A 50 -7.57 -8.50 -19.87
C LEU A 50 -8.79 -8.66 -18.97
N LEU A 51 -9.84 -9.36 -19.45
CA LEU A 51 -11.03 -9.64 -18.65
C LEU A 51 -10.69 -10.43 -17.37
N ARG A 52 -9.85 -11.47 -17.46
CA ARG A 52 -9.39 -12.23 -16.29
C ARG A 52 -8.62 -11.38 -15.29
N ASP A 53 -7.76 -10.48 -15.76
CA ASP A 53 -7.01 -9.56 -14.91
C ASP A 53 -7.94 -8.56 -14.21
N TRP A 54 -8.94 -8.04 -14.92
CA TRP A 54 -9.94 -7.13 -14.35
C TRP A 54 -10.80 -7.84 -13.30
N GLN A 55 -11.25 -9.06 -13.57
CA GLN A 55 -11.94 -9.89 -12.58
C GLN A 55 -11.09 -10.15 -11.33
N ARG A 56 -9.80 -10.44 -11.51
CA ARG A 56 -8.87 -10.65 -10.39
C ARG A 56 -8.73 -9.38 -9.55
N ARG A 57 -8.60 -8.23 -10.21
CA ARG A 57 -8.52 -6.91 -9.55
C ARG A 57 -9.81 -6.58 -8.80
N LEU A 58 -10.99 -6.75 -9.42
CA LEU A 58 -12.29 -6.51 -8.76
C LEU A 58 -12.43 -7.36 -7.48
N ARG A 59 -12.10 -8.66 -7.53
CA ARG A 59 -12.13 -9.52 -6.33
C ARG A 59 -11.13 -9.07 -5.27
N GLN A 60 -9.97 -8.56 -5.67
CA GLN A 60 -8.96 -8.05 -4.75
C GLN A 60 -9.45 -6.77 -4.06
N GLU A 61 -10.03 -5.84 -4.81
CA GLU A 61 -10.61 -4.61 -4.26
C GLU A 61 -11.77 -4.89 -3.30
N CYS A 62 -12.67 -5.84 -3.63
CA CYS A 62 -13.72 -6.25 -2.70
C CYS A 62 -13.15 -6.73 -1.35
N ARG A 63 -12.10 -7.57 -1.37
CA ARG A 63 -11.41 -8.03 -0.15
C ARG A 63 -10.70 -6.89 0.58
N ASN A 64 -10.16 -5.92 -0.16
CA ASN A 64 -9.50 -4.76 0.42
C ASN A 64 -10.50 -3.89 1.18
N ILE A 65 -11.66 -3.62 0.58
CA ILE A 65 -12.76 -2.88 1.23
C ILE A 65 -13.22 -3.62 2.49
N GLU A 66 -13.42 -4.94 2.45
CA GLU A 66 -13.79 -5.71 3.64
C GLU A 66 -12.75 -5.68 4.75
N ARG A 67 -11.47 -5.57 4.40
CA ARG A 67 -10.39 -5.38 5.37
C ARG A 67 -10.45 -3.98 5.98
N GLN A 68 -10.58 -2.94 5.15
CA GLN A 68 -10.72 -1.56 5.61
C GLN A 68 -11.91 -1.38 6.56
N ILE A 69 -13.07 -1.99 6.24
CA ILE A 69 -14.24 -1.96 7.13
C ILE A 69 -13.90 -2.55 8.50
N ARG A 70 -13.24 -3.72 8.54
CA ARG A 70 -12.86 -4.37 9.81
C ARG A 70 -11.85 -3.55 10.61
N ASP A 71 -10.91 -2.92 9.93
CA ASP A 71 -9.88 -2.09 10.57
C ASP A 71 -10.51 -0.81 11.17
N ILE A 72 -11.41 -0.15 10.43
CA ILE A 72 -12.15 1.01 10.93
C ILE A 72 -13.03 0.63 12.11
N GLN A 73 -13.78 -0.48 12.04
CA GLN A 73 -14.62 -0.95 13.16
C GLN A 73 -13.81 -1.26 14.43
N ARG A 74 -12.57 -1.75 14.27
CA ARG A 74 -11.66 -1.96 15.41
C ARG A 74 -11.24 -0.63 16.02
N GLU A 75 -10.90 0.33 15.17
CA GLU A 75 -10.51 1.67 15.62
C GLU A 75 -11.68 2.41 16.27
N GLU A 76 -12.91 2.28 15.77
CA GLU A 76 -14.12 2.83 16.40
C GLU A 76 -14.27 2.34 17.85
N LYS A 77 -14.02 1.06 18.11
CA LYS A 77 -14.05 0.50 19.47
C LYS A 77 -12.94 1.06 20.36
N ASN A 78 -11.76 1.36 19.81
CA ASN A 78 -10.67 1.98 20.56
C ASN A 78 -11.03 3.44 20.90
N VAL A 79 -11.52 4.21 19.92
CA VAL A 79 -11.97 5.59 20.12
C VAL A 79 -13.09 5.66 21.15
N GLU A 80 -14.04 4.73 21.15
CA GLU A 80 -15.10 4.67 22.17
C GLU A 80 -14.54 4.52 23.59
N LYS A 81 -13.51 3.69 23.78
CA LYS A 81 -12.81 3.55 25.07
C LYS A 81 -12.11 4.85 25.45
N SER A 82 -11.40 5.48 24.51
CA SER A 82 -10.72 6.75 24.75
C SER A 82 -11.68 7.89 25.10
N ILE A 83 -12.88 7.93 24.50
CA ILE A 83 -13.95 8.87 24.87
C ILE A 83 -14.37 8.65 26.33
N LYS A 84 -14.61 7.39 26.72
CA LYS A 84 -14.99 7.04 28.11
C LYS A 84 -13.90 7.44 29.10
N GLU A 85 -12.64 7.22 28.76
CA GLU A 85 -11.49 7.61 29.59
C GLU A 85 -11.29 9.13 29.67
N ALA A 86 -11.49 9.87 28.57
CA ALA A 86 -11.44 11.33 28.57
C ALA A 86 -12.59 11.93 29.40
N ALA A 87 -13.79 11.37 29.29
CA ALA A 87 -14.95 11.78 30.08
C ALA A 87 -14.72 11.54 31.59
N LYS A 88 -14.14 10.39 31.98
CA LYS A 88 -13.75 10.12 33.38
C LYS A 88 -12.72 11.11 33.93
N ARG A 89 -11.81 11.58 33.09
CA ARG A 89 -10.82 12.61 33.42
C ARG A 89 -11.39 14.04 33.40
N ASN A 90 -12.69 14.19 33.12
CA ASN A 90 -13.39 15.46 32.96
C ASN A 90 -12.83 16.36 31.84
N ASP A 91 -12.14 15.76 30.86
CA ASP A 91 -11.67 16.47 29.67
C ASP A 91 -12.74 16.41 28.57
N MET A 92 -13.72 17.30 28.70
CA MET A 92 -14.85 17.40 27.77
C MET A 92 -14.44 17.94 26.38
N GLY A 93 -13.32 18.66 26.29
CA GLY A 93 -12.79 19.17 25.01
C GLY A 93 -12.30 18.02 24.13
N SER A 94 -11.43 17.18 24.69
CA SER A 94 -10.92 15.99 24.01
C SER A 94 -12.04 14.97 23.72
N ALA A 95 -12.95 14.75 24.68
CA ALA A 95 -14.09 13.84 24.47
C ALA A 95 -14.98 14.28 23.29
N LYS A 96 -15.24 15.59 23.13
CA LYS A 96 -16.02 16.12 22.02
C LYS A 96 -15.30 15.99 20.68
N ALA A 97 -13.99 16.17 20.64
CA ALA A 97 -13.19 15.97 19.43
C ALA A 97 -13.23 14.50 18.98
N LEU A 98 -13.01 13.57 19.90
CA LEU A 98 -13.05 12.12 19.64
C LEU A 98 -14.46 11.65 19.22
N ALA A 99 -15.51 12.20 19.81
CA ALA A 99 -16.89 11.88 19.44
C ALA A 99 -17.22 12.30 17.99
N LYS A 100 -16.71 13.45 17.53
CA LYS A 100 -16.86 13.88 16.13
C LYS A 100 -16.15 12.91 15.17
N GLU A 101 -14.96 12.44 15.56
CA GLU A 101 -14.21 11.48 14.76
C GLU A 101 -14.95 10.14 14.64
N LEU A 102 -15.55 9.68 15.74
CA LEU A 102 -16.40 8.48 15.72
C LEU A 102 -17.57 8.59 14.72
N VAL A 103 -18.22 9.75 14.63
CA VAL A 103 -19.31 9.97 13.65
C VAL A 103 -18.77 9.94 12.22
N ARG A 104 -17.60 10.51 11.96
CA ARG A 104 -16.96 10.49 10.63
C ARG A 104 -16.55 9.08 10.21
N SER A 105 -16.04 8.27 11.14
CA SER A 105 -15.72 6.86 10.91
C SER A 105 -16.96 6.08 10.47
N LYS A 106 -18.11 6.28 11.13
CA LYS A 106 -19.38 5.62 10.75
C LYS A 106 -19.84 5.99 9.34
N ILE A 107 -19.73 7.27 8.96
CA ILE A 107 -20.06 7.73 7.60
C ILE A 107 -19.12 7.07 6.58
N THR A 108 -17.84 6.97 6.91
CA THR A 108 -16.83 6.32 6.06
C THR A 108 -17.13 4.84 5.86
N VAL A 109 -17.54 4.12 6.92
CA VAL A 109 -17.99 2.73 6.83
C VAL A 109 -19.19 2.60 5.91
N ASN A 110 -20.18 3.49 6.00
CA ASN A 110 -21.34 3.47 5.11
C ASN A 110 -20.94 3.65 3.63
N ARG A 111 -20.05 4.60 3.35
CA ARG A 111 -19.50 4.79 1.99
C ARG A 111 -18.74 3.57 1.47
N LEU A 112 -18.01 2.87 2.34
CA LEU A 112 -17.32 1.63 1.97
C LEU A 112 -18.31 0.51 1.63
N TYR A 113 -19.45 0.43 2.34
CA TYR A 113 -20.52 -0.51 1.98
C TYR A 113 -21.17 -0.17 0.64
N GLU A 114 -21.42 1.11 0.36
CA GLU A 114 -21.90 1.58 -0.95
C GLU A 114 -20.90 1.22 -2.07
N ASN A 115 -19.61 1.49 -1.87
CA ASN A 115 -18.55 1.13 -2.82
C ASN A 115 -18.49 -0.38 -3.06
N LYS A 116 -18.67 -1.20 -2.02
CA LYS A 116 -18.74 -2.66 -2.16
C LYS A 116 -19.93 -3.07 -3.03
N ALA A 117 -21.10 -2.47 -2.82
CA ALA A 117 -22.28 -2.75 -3.63
C ALA A 117 -22.07 -2.35 -5.11
N GLN A 118 -21.41 -1.21 -5.35
CA GLN A 118 -21.04 -0.78 -6.70
C GLN A 118 -20.07 -1.75 -7.37
N LEU A 119 -19.02 -2.21 -6.68
CA LEU A 119 -18.10 -3.22 -7.22
C LEU A 119 -18.79 -4.55 -7.50
N ASN A 120 -19.73 -4.97 -6.65
CA ASN A 120 -20.52 -6.16 -6.88
C ASN A 120 -21.39 -6.01 -8.13
N SER A 121 -22.03 -4.85 -8.32
CA SER A 121 -22.78 -4.54 -9.53
C SER A 121 -21.89 -4.58 -10.78
N ILE A 122 -20.74 -3.91 -10.77
CA ILE A 122 -19.78 -3.92 -11.89
C ILE A 122 -19.32 -5.34 -12.19
N SER A 123 -19.06 -6.14 -11.16
CA SER A 123 -18.69 -7.54 -11.33
C SER A 123 -19.80 -8.27 -12.10
N MET A 124 -21.06 -8.19 -11.64
CA MET A 124 -22.22 -8.82 -12.30
C MET A 124 -22.32 -8.41 -13.78
N HIS A 125 -22.30 -7.11 -14.09
CA HIS A 125 -22.39 -6.62 -15.46
C HIS A 125 -21.22 -7.07 -16.35
N SER A 126 -20.01 -7.20 -15.78
CA SER A 126 -18.84 -7.69 -16.52
C SER A 126 -18.87 -9.19 -16.79
N TRP A 127 -19.58 -9.98 -15.98
CA TRP A 127 -19.79 -11.41 -16.23
C TRP A 127 -20.85 -11.63 -17.33
N THR A 128 -21.93 -10.86 -17.33
CA THR A 128 -23.05 -11.03 -18.27
C THR A 128 -22.71 -10.62 -19.70
N ASN A 129 -21.78 -9.67 -19.89
CA ASN A 129 -21.34 -9.21 -21.21
C ASN A 129 -20.13 -9.97 -21.78
N ALA A 130 -19.61 -10.97 -21.05
CA ALA A 130 -18.73 -11.93 -21.67
C ALA A 130 -19.63 -12.77 -22.60
N PRO A 131 -19.41 -12.75 -23.93
CA PRO A 131 -20.28 -13.49 -24.83
C PRO A 131 -20.30 -14.93 -24.34
N LEU A 132 -21.52 -15.45 -24.15
CA LEU A 132 -21.77 -16.88 -24.20
C LEU A 132 -20.99 -17.37 -25.42
N CYS A 133 -19.88 -18.04 -25.15
CA CYS A 133 -19.11 -18.72 -26.18
C CYS A 133 -19.95 -19.95 -26.53
N GLU A 134 -21.02 -19.71 -27.27
CA GLU A 134 -21.75 -20.71 -28.00
C GLU A 134 -20.87 -21.05 -29.21
N GLN A 135 -20.08 -22.11 -29.04
CA GLN A 135 -19.50 -22.97 -30.07
C GLN A 135 -18.90 -24.21 -29.40
#